data_AF-A0A6P0Q0W4-F1
#
_entry.id   AF-A0A6P0Q0W4-F1
#
_cell.length_a   1.000
_cell.length_b   1.000
_cell.length_c   1.000
_cell.angle_alpha   90.00
_cell.angle_beta   90.00
_cell.angle_gamma   90.00
#
_symmetry.space_group_name_H-M   'P 1'
#
loop_
_entity.id
_entity.type
_entity.pdbx_description
1 polymer ?
#
loop_
_entity_poly.entity_id
_entity_poly.type
_entity_poly.pdbx_seq_one_letter_code
_entity_poly.pdbx_strand_id
1 'polypeptide(L)'
;MTTCVIGIDGGASKTLCVVINHQGQILGRGEADASNYHTVGIKTAFASIESAIRQATQQASAKLSMESVTVEAMCLGLAGVGRPRDREVVQGFVPQLLSSQTIPVTWALLPSNVVICDDALIALVGGVGKPVGVVAIAGTGSIIFGRNAQGNTKRVGGWGHILGDVGSAYHIAVSGLRAAMKAYDGCAVTSLTTTSLQERFTTHFNLSSFNYITDIIYQPGWGVKEIASLAPIVDRAAAEGDQVAISIIEDTVNQLAKATQVVIESVFSPDSVCEVVTTGSVWHGLSSIRQQFESSLVMLSPNVKVIWPRDQPAYGAGLLGLLTLGKRQKAIGNRQEARGNRQ
;
A
#
# COMPACT_ATOMS: atom_id res chain seq x y z
N MET A 1 18.33 -28.79 -0.45
CA MET A 1 17.97 -27.60 -1.26
C MET A 1 17.09 -26.72 -0.39
N THR A 2 17.46 -25.45 -0.20
CA THR A 2 16.63 -24.50 0.54
C THR A 2 15.62 -23.90 -0.43
N THR A 3 14.37 -24.36 -0.37
CA THR A 3 13.26 -23.81 -1.14
C THR A 3 13.06 -22.33 -0.79
N CYS A 4 13.08 -21.48 -1.81
CA CYS A 4 12.90 -20.05 -1.68
C CYS A 4 11.63 -19.55 -2.38
N VAL A 5 11.09 -18.46 -1.86
CA VAL A 5 9.95 -17.72 -2.43
C VAL A 5 10.36 -16.28 -2.65
N ILE A 6 9.96 -15.73 -3.80
CA ILE A 6 10.16 -14.32 -4.13
C ILE A 6 8.88 -13.54 -3.81
N GLY A 7 9.02 -12.43 -3.08
CA GLY A 7 7.97 -11.45 -2.86
C GLY A 7 8.38 -10.08 -3.40
N ILE A 8 7.57 -9.50 -4.27
CA ILE A 8 7.84 -8.21 -4.92
C ILE A 8 6.74 -7.21 -4.58
N ASP A 9 7.17 -6.02 -4.17
CA ASP A 9 6.36 -4.80 -3.98
C ASP A 9 6.85 -3.74 -4.97
N GLY A 10 6.08 -3.49 -6.01
CA GLY A 10 6.44 -2.56 -7.08
C GLY A 10 5.53 -1.34 -7.11
N GLY A 11 6.08 -0.16 -6.81
CA GLY A 11 5.32 1.08 -6.69
C GLY A 11 5.73 2.18 -7.67
N ALA A 12 5.19 3.38 -7.45
CA ALA A 12 5.46 4.57 -8.25
C ALA A 12 6.80 5.28 -7.93
N SER A 13 7.50 4.85 -6.88
CA SER A 13 8.78 5.44 -6.47
C SER A 13 9.91 4.42 -6.45
N LYS A 14 9.63 3.17 -6.06
CA LYS A 14 10.63 2.10 -5.96
C LYS A 14 10.01 0.73 -6.14
N THR A 15 10.87 -0.26 -6.33
CA THR A 15 10.55 -1.69 -6.35
C THR A 15 11.39 -2.40 -5.31
N LEU A 16 10.74 -3.15 -4.43
CA LEU A 16 11.40 -3.94 -3.40
C LEU A 16 11.13 -5.43 -3.61
N CYS A 17 12.19 -6.22 -3.65
CA CYS A 17 12.13 -7.67 -3.71
C CYS A 17 12.68 -8.26 -2.41
N VAL A 18 12.03 -9.29 -1.90
CA VAL A 18 12.56 -10.14 -0.84
C VAL A 18 12.59 -11.60 -1.29
N VAL A 19 13.63 -12.31 -0.87
CA VAL A 19 13.71 -13.77 -0.96
C VAL A 19 13.52 -14.33 0.44
N ILE A 20 12.53 -15.20 0.63
CA ILE A 20 12.25 -15.85 1.91
C ILE A 20 12.30 -17.37 1.79
N ASN A 21 12.66 -18.06 2.88
CA ASN A 21 12.57 -19.51 2.96
C ASN A 21 11.17 -19.99 3.40
N HIS A 22 10.98 -21.30 3.52
CA HIS A 22 9.71 -21.91 3.94
C HIS A 22 9.28 -21.58 5.37
N GLN A 23 10.20 -21.14 6.24
CA GLN A 23 9.89 -20.60 7.57
C GLN A 23 9.52 -19.11 7.54
N GLY A 24 9.55 -18.46 6.37
CA GLY A 24 9.33 -17.02 6.26
C GLY A 24 10.52 -16.17 6.71
N GLN A 25 11.73 -16.73 6.84
CA GLN A 25 12.93 -15.95 7.13
C GLN A 25 13.44 -15.27 5.86
N ILE A 26 13.78 -13.98 5.96
CA ILE A 26 14.37 -13.23 4.84
C ILE A 26 15.83 -13.64 4.64
N LEU A 27 16.11 -14.14 3.44
CA LEU A 27 17.43 -14.55 2.98
C LEU A 27 18.13 -13.44 2.19
N GLY A 28 17.37 -12.64 1.44
CA GLY A 28 17.90 -11.54 0.65
C GLY A 28 16.87 -10.47 0.35
N ARG A 29 17.36 -9.28 0.02
CA ARG A 29 16.62 -8.08 -0.32
C ARG A 29 17.26 -7.41 -1.53
N GLY A 30 16.45 -6.84 -2.39
CA GLY A 30 16.91 -6.08 -3.55
C GLY A 30 15.98 -4.89 -3.79
N GLU A 31 16.56 -3.74 -4.08
CA GLU A 31 15.81 -2.51 -4.33
C GLU A 31 16.19 -1.95 -5.71
N ALA A 32 15.18 -1.46 -6.43
CA ALA A 32 15.34 -0.82 -7.72
C ALA A 32 14.36 0.36 -7.85
N ASP A 33 14.44 1.07 -8.98
CA ASP A 33 13.56 2.18 -9.31
C ASP A 33 12.08 1.75 -9.42
N ALA A 34 11.20 2.72 -9.67
CA ALA A 34 9.77 2.49 -9.81
C ALA A 34 9.44 1.41 -10.86
N SER A 35 8.38 0.63 -10.60
CA SER A 35 7.84 -0.38 -11.53
C SER A 35 6.34 -0.25 -11.76
N ASN A 36 5.72 0.86 -11.38
CA ASN A 36 4.38 1.18 -11.85
C ASN A 36 4.43 1.49 -13.36
N TYR A 37 4.08 0.49 -14.18
CA TYR A 37 4.20 0.59 -15.63
C TYR A 37 3.31 1.66 -16.26
N HIS A 38 2.25 2.13 -15.58
CA HIS A 38 1.46 3.26 -16.04
C HIS A 38 2.25 4.58 -16.01
N THR A 39 3.28 4.66 -15.16
CA THR A 39 4.12 5.85 -15.01
C THR A 39 5.42 5.73 -15.79
N VAL A 40 6.11 4.59 -15.68
CA VAL A 40 7.46 4.42 -16.25
C VAL A 40 7.49 3.63 -17.57
N GLY A 41 6.35 3.08 -17.98
CA GLY A 41 6.24 2.19 -19.13
C GLY A 41 6.65 0.74 -18.82
N ILE A 42 6.23 -0.17 -19.72
CA ILE A 42 6.37 -1.63 -19.57
C ILE A 42 7.85 -2.06 -19.47
N LYS A 43 8.71 -1.52 -20.34
CA LYS A 43 10.13 -1.89 -20.40
C LYS A 43 10.87 -1.52 -19.12
N THR A 44 10.70 -0.29 -18.67
CA THR A 44 11.33 0.21 -17.44
C THR A 44 10.82 -0.55 -16.21
N ALA A 45 9.51 -0.79 -16.13
CA ALA A 45 8.94 -1.57 -15.04
C ALA A 45 9.51 -3.00 -14.96
N PHE A 46 9.64 -3.68 -16.10
CA PHE A 46 10.27 -4.99 -16.16
C PHE A 46 11.73 -4.95 -15.70
N ALA A 47 12.52 -3.99 -16.20
CA ALA A 47 13.93 -3.86 -15.84
C ALA A 47 14.13 -3.60 -14.33
N SER A 48 13.26 -2.77 -13.72
CA SER A 48 13.26 -2.53 -12.27
C SER A 48 12.97 -3.83 -11.49
N ILE A 49 11.95 -4.59 -11.91
CA ILE A 49 11.58 -5.86 -11.27
C ILE A 49 12.72 -6.88 -11.40
N GLU A 50 13.29 -7.06 -12.60
CA GLU A 50 14.42 -7.95 -12.85
C GLU A 50 15.64 -7.57 -11.99
N SER A 51 15.96 -6.28 -11.92
CA SER A 51 17.07 -5.77 -11.11
C SER A 51 16.86 -6.04 -9.62
N ALA A 52 15.66 -5.79 -9.09
CA ALA A 52 15.34 -6.07 -7.68
C ALA A 52 15.41 -7.57 -7.38
N ILE A 53 14.90 -8.42 -8.28
CA ILE A 53 15.01 -9.88 -8.15
C ILE A 53 16.47 -10.32 -8.12
N ARG A 54 17.28 -9.87 -9.09
CA ARG A 54 18.70 -10.22 -9.18
C ARG A 54 19.46 -9.86 -7.91
N GLN A 55 19.28 -8.64 -7.38
CA GLN A 55 19.94 -8.22 -6.14
C GLN A 55 19.52 -9.09 -4.94
N ALA A 56 18.21 -9.35 -4.80
CA ALA A 56 17.69 -10.15 -3.70
C ALA A 56 18.18 -11.60 -3.74
N THR A 57 18.25 -12.21 -4.93
CA THR A 57 18.72 -13.59 -5.10
C THR A 57 20.23 -13.71 -4.93
N GLN A 58 21.02 -12.74 -5.41
CA GLN A 58 22.46 -12.68 -5.15
C GLN A 58 22.75 -12.62 -3.65
N GLN A 59 22.04 -11.75 -2.91
CA GLN A 59 22.21 -11.67 -1.46
C GLN A 59 21.81 -12.98 -0.78
N ALA A 60 20.72 -13.63 -1.22
CA ALA A 60 20.28 -14.91 -0.67
C ALA A 60 21.30 -16.04 -0.93
N SER A 61 21.82 -16.14 -2.16
CA SER A 61 22.85 -17.12 -2.54
C SER A 61 24.12 -16.93 -1.70
N ALA A 62 24.59 -15.68 -1.56
CA ALA A 62 25.75 -15.35 -0.73
C ALA A 62 25.54 -15.75 0.74
N LYS A 63 24.38 -15.43 1.31
CA LYS A 63 24.03 -15.76 2.71
C LYS A 63 23.97 -17.27 2.96
N LEU A 64 23.60 -18.06 1.95
CA LEU A 64 23.54 -19.52 2.04
C LEU A 64 24.84 -20.20 1.61
N SER A 65 25.85 -19.45 1.17
CA SER A 65 27.09 -19.99 0.58
C SER A 65 26.81 -20.96 -0.58
N MET A 66 25.84 -20.60 -1.44
CA MET A 66 25.44 -21.36 -2.62
C MET A 66 25.70 -20.55 -3.89
N GLU A 67 25.91 -21.21 -5.02
CA GLU A 67 26.01 -20.55 -6.33
C GLU A 67 24.68 -19.92 -6.76
N SER A 68 23.57 -20.63 -6.53
CA SER A 68 22.23 -20.15 -6.83
C SER A 68 21.20 -20.70 -5.84
N VAL A 69 20.10 -19.98 -5.65
CA VAL A 69 18.94 -20.45 -4.88
C VAL A 69 17.89 -21.06 -5.81
N THR A 70 17.11 -22.01 -5.28
CA THR A 70 15.96 -22.59 -6.00
C THR A 70 14.67 -21.86 -5.62
N VAL A 71 13.97 -21.30 -6.61
CA VAL A 71 12.73 -20.54 -6.39
C VAL A 71 11.52 -21.37 -6.82
N GLU A 72 10.59 -21.63 -5.90
CA GLU A 72 9.40 -22.47 -6.14
C GLU A 72 8.09 -21.68 -6.23
N ALA A 73 8.06 -20.45 -5.71
CA ALA A 73 6.91 -19.56 -5.76
C ALA A 73 7.35 -18.09 -5.90
N MET A 74 6.46 -17.28 -6.48
CA MET A 74 6.69 -15.87 -6.70
C MET A 74 5.37 -15.10 -6.52
N CYS A 75 5.42 -13.96 -5.86
CA CYS A 75 4.33 -13.00 -5.84
C CYS A 75 4.79 -11.63 -6.35
N LEU A 76 4.08 -11.12 -7.34
CA LEU A 76 4.23 -9.79 -7.93
C LEU A 76 3.06 -8.93 -7.44
N GLY A 77 3.25 -8.20 -6.35
CA GLY A 77 2.31 -7.18 -5.89
C GLY A 77 2.73 -5.83 -6.44
N LEU A 78 1.96 -5.26 -7.37
CA LEU A 78 2.35 -4.04 -8.07
C LEU A 78 1.21 -3.02 -8.05
N ALA A 79 1.56 -1.76 -7.86
CA ALA A 79 0.66 -0.64 -7.95
C ALA A 79 0.04 -0.55 -9.35
N GLY A 80 -1.28 -0.38 -9.42
CA GLY A 80 -2.00 -0.27 -10.69
C GLY A 80 -2.35 -1.62 -11.33
N VAL A 81 -2.16 -2.75 -10.62
CA VAL A 81 -2.53 -4.11 -11.08
C VAL A 81 -3.89 -4.53 -10.50
N GLY A 82 -4.87 -3.63 -10.65
CA GLY A 82 -6.23 -3.83 -10.16
C GLY A 82 -7.15 -4.50 -11.19
N ARG A 83 -6.94 -4.27 -12.49
CA ARG A 83 -7.87 -4.68 -13.56
C ARG A 83 -7.35 -5.91 -14.32
N PRO A 84 -8.23 -6.67 -15.00
CA PRO A 84 -7.81 -7.86 -15.77
C PRO A 84 -6.70 -7.57 -16.79
N ARG A 85 -6.83 -6.49 -17.57
CA ARG A 85 -5.81 -6.07 -18.55
C ARG A 85 -4.45 -5.79 -17.91
N ASP A 86 -4.45 -5.17 -16.73
CA ASP A 86 -3.23 -4.84 -16.01
C ASP A 86 -2.50 -6.12 -15.55
N ARG A 87 -3.29 -7.13 -15.12
CA ARG A 87 -2.76 -8.45 -14.77
C ARG A 87 -2.18 -9.18 -15.97
N GLU A 88 -2.80 -9.10 -17.14
CA GLU A 88 -2.29 -9.71 -18.38
C GLU A 88 -0.91 -9.14 -18.77
N VAL A 89 -0.73 -7.82 -18.67
CA VAL A 89 0.58 -7.18 -18.94
C VAL A 89 1.66 -7.76 -18.03
N VAL A 90 1.37 -7.85 -16.73
CA VAL A 90 2.33 -8.36 -15.74
C VAL A 90 2.53 -9.87 -15.85
N GLN A 91 1.51 -10.63 -16.25
CA GLN A 91 1.67 -12.04 -16.60
C GLN A 91 2.68 -12.22 -17.73
N GLY A 92 2.74 -11.28 -18.69
CA GLY A 92 3.75 -11.25 -19.75
C GLY A 92 5.19 -11.06 -19.25
N PHE A 93 5.42 -10.58 -18.02
CA PHE A 93 6.75 -10.48 -17.42
C PHE A 93 7.27 -11.83 -16.96
N VAL A 94 6.39 -12.76 -16.58
CA VAL A 94 6.78 -14.02 -15.96
C VAL A 94 7.65 -14.86 -16.90
N PRO A 95 7.28 -15.14 -18.17
CA PRO A 95 8.15 -15.88 -19.07
C PRO A 95 9.51 -15.21 -19.29
N GLN A 96 9.52 -13.87 -19.37
CA GLN A 96 10.74 -13.09 -19.57
C GLN A 96 11.68 -13.21 -18.35
N LEU A 97 11.15 -13.12 -17.12
CA LEU A 97 11.91 -13.34 -15.89
C LEU A 97 12.47 -14.76 -15.81
N LEU A 98 11.67 -15.77 -16.19
CA LEU A 98 12.11 -17.18 -16.19
C LEU A 98 13.23 -17.44 -17.20
N SER A 99 13.23 -16.74 -18.32
CA SER A 99 14.28 -16.82 -19.35
C SER A 99 15.48 -15.90 -19.11
N SER A 100 15.43 -15.03 -18.10
CA SER A 100 16.49 -14.06 -17.84
C SER A 100 17.78 -14.76 -17.44
N GLN A 101 18.87 -14.43 -18.13
CA GLN A 101 20.22 -14.89 -17.80
C GLN A 101 20.88 -14.06 -16.69
N THR A 102 20.27 -12.93 -16.29
CA THR A 102 20.86 -12.04 -15.30
C THR A 102 20.49 -12.43 -13.86
N ILE A 103 19.44 -13.25 -13.68
CA ILE A 103 18.98 -13.70 -12.37
C ILE A 103 19.62 -15.06 -12.04
N PRO A 104 20.53 -15.14 -11.05
CA PRO A 104 21.25 -16.37 -10.74
C PRO A 104 20.42 -17.32 -9.86
N VAL A 105 19.38 -17.92 -10.43
CA VAL A 105 18.48 -18.86 -9.72
C VAL A 105 18.17 -20.09 -10.55
N THR A 106 17.83 -21.18 -9.85
CA THR A 106 17.15 -22.32 -10.45
C THR A 106 15.64 -22.13 -10.29
N TRP A 107 14.91 -21.96 -11.40
CA TRP A 107 13.45 -21.85 -11.35
C TRP A 107 12.80 -23.23 -11.23
N ALA A 108 12.13 -23.48 -10.10
CA ALA A 108 11.26 -24.63 -9.85
C ALA A 108 9.79 -24.19 -9.70
N LEU A 109 9.42 -23.15 -10.44
CA LEU A 109 8.10 -22.51 -10.42
C LEU A 109 7.07 -23.32 -11.20
N LEU A 110 5.93 -23.57 -10.55
CA LEU A 110 4.71 -23.99 -11.23
C LEU A 110 3.85 -22.76 -11.54
N PRO A 111 3.07 -22.76 -12.64
CA PRO A 111 2.13 -21.66 -12.92
C PRO A 111 1.18 -21.35 -11.75
N SER A 112 0.79 -22.38 -10.98
CA SER A 112 -0.06 -22.24 -9.79
C SER A 112 0.59 -21.50 -8.61
N ASN A 113 1.92 -21.32 -8.64
CA ASN A 113 2.72 -20.71 -7.58
C ASN A 113 3.15 -19.29 -7.93
N VAL A 114 2.66 -18.74 -9.04
CA VAL A 114 2.82 -17.34 -9.41
C VAL A 114 1.56 -16.59 -9.01
N VAL A 115 1.71 -15.64 -8.10
CA VAL A 115 0.63 -14.74 -7.67
C VAL A 115 0.90 -13.36 -8.27
N ILE A 116 -0.09 -12.81 -8.95
CA ILE A 116 -0.06 -11.42 -9.43
C ILE A 116 -1.24 -10.71 -8.82
N CYS A 117 -0.97 -9.63 -8.09
CA CYS A 117 -2.01 -8.88 -7.40
C CYS A 117 -1.67 -7.39 -7.27
N ASP A 118 -2.66 -6.65 -6.82
CA ASP A 118 -2.54 -5.24 -6.47
C ASP A 118 -1.70 -5.07 -5.19
N ASP A 119 -1.06 -3.91 -5.06
CA ASP A 119 -0.22 -3.53 -3.91
C ASP A 119 -1.00 -3.52 -2.59
N ALA A 120 -2.30 -3.18 -2.61
CA ALA A 120 -3.13 -3.21 -1.41
C ALA A 120 -3.21 -4.60 -0.77
N LEU A 121 -3.23 -5.69 -1.57
CA LEU A 121 -3.31 -7.04 -1.02
C LEU A 121 -2.01 -7.43 -0.30
N ILE A 122 -0.84 -7.09 -0.86
CA ILE A 122 0.44 -7.41 -0.23
C ILE A 122 0.70 -6.51 0.98
N ALA A 123 0.22 -5.27 0.97
CA ALA A 123 0.26 -4.39 2.13
C ALA A 123 -0.59 -4.92 3.28
N LEU A 124 -1.79 -5.44 2.99
CA LEU A 124 -2.62 -6.14 3.97
C LEU A 124 -1.90 -7.36 4.54
N VAL A 125 -1.37 -8.23 3.67
CA VAL A 125 -0.74 -9.49 4.13
C VAL A 125 0.54 -9.21 4.91
N GLY A 126 1.36 -8.26 4.51
CA GLY A 126 2.56 -7.87 5.25
C GLY A 126 2.21 -7.21 6.59
N GLY A 127 1.18 -6.38 6.60
CA GLY A 127 0.72 -5.69 7.79
C GLY A 127 0.09 -6.59 8.85
N VAL A 128 -0.79 -7.50 8.42
CA VAL A 128 -1.56 -8.41 9.28
C VAL A 128 -0.87 -9.78 9.45
N GLY A 129 0.07 -10.14 8.59
CA GLY A 129 0.77 -11.44 8.58
C GLY A 129 -0.04 -12.61 8.00
N LYS A 130 -1.24 -12.36 7.47
CA LYS A 130 -2.13 -13.36 6.85
C LYS A 130 -3.04 -12.70 5.81
N PRO A 131 -3.59 -13.45 4.83
CA PRO A 131 -4.43 -12.89 3.76
C PRO A 131 -5.87 -12.60 4.19
N VAL A 132 -6.09 -12.23 5.46
CA VAL A 132 -7.42 -11.97 6.04
C VAL A 132 -7.32 -10.76 6.95
N GLY A 133 -8.09 -9.71 6.65
CA GLY A 133 -8.11 -8.46 7.39
C GLY A 133 -8.50 -7.28 6.50
N VAL A 134 -8.20 -6.07 6.96
CA VAL A 134 -8.37 -4.84 6.20
C VAL A 134 -7.07 -4.04 6.23
N VAL A 135 -6.73 -3.40 5.13
CA VAL A 135 -5.68 -2.38 5.08
C VAL A 135 -6.31 -1.02 4.78
N ALA A 136 -5.94 -0.03 5.57
CA ALA A 136 -6.25 1.38 5.37
C ALA A 136 -4.98 2.10 4.92
N ILE A 137 -4.89 2.37 3.62
CA ILE A 137 -3.75 3.08 3.02
C ILE A 137 -4.07 4.57 2.98
N ALA A 138 -3.21 5.40 3.58
CA ALA A 138 -3.29 6.86 3.51
C ALA A 138 -1.87 7.44 3.36
N GLY A 139 -1.47 7.72 2.13
CA GLY A 139 -0.21 8.35 1.75
C GLY A 139 -0.50 9.49 0.76
N THR A 140 0.24 9.57 -0.35
CA THR A 140 -0.08 10.53 -1.43
C THR A 140 -1.53 10.38 -1.93
N GLY A 141 -2.00 9.14 -2.07
CA GLY A 141 -3.41 8.78 -2.28
C GLY A 141 -3.96 7.96 -1.11
N SER A 142 -5.20 7.47 -1.21
CA SER A 142 -5.82 6.65 -0.17
C SER A 142 -6.72 5.55 -0.73
N ILE A 143 -6.77 4.43 -0.02
CA ILE A 143 -7.58 3.27 -0.39
C ILE A 143 -7.81 2.43 0.87
N ILE A 144 -9.05 1.94 1.02
CA ILE A 144 -9.35 0.87 1.97
C ILE A 144 -9.62 -0.41 1.21
N PHE A 145 -8.94 -1.49 1.60
CA PHE A 145 -9.08 -2.80 0.99
C PHE A 145 -9.23 -3.88 2.06
N GLY A 146 -10.22 -4.75 1.90
CA GLY A 146 -10.48 -5.85 2.81
C GLY A 146 -10.57 -7.19 2.08
N ARG A 147 -10.17 -8.25 2.79
CA ARG A 147 -10.28 -9.63 2.33
C ARG A 147 -10.66 -10.56 3.48
N ASN A 148 -11.68 -11.40 3.26
CA ASN A 148 -12.09 -12.41 4.25
C ASN A 148 -11.44 -13.79 4.01
N ALA A 149 -11.73 -14.76 4.88
CA ALA A 149 -11.15 -16.10 4.83
C ALA A 149 -11.57 -16.90 3.57
N GLN A 150 -12.74 -16.61 3.01
CA GLN A 150 -13.24 -17.20 1.76
C GLN A 150 -12.56 -16.59 0.53
N GLY A 151 -11.82 -15.50 0.70
CA GLY A 151 -11.16 -14.77 -0.37
C GLY A 151 -12.02 -13.70 -1.04
N ASN A 152 -13.22 -13.42 -0.53
CA ASN A 152 -14.02 -12.29 -0.98
C ASN A 152 -13.31 -11.00 -0.61
N THR A 153 -13.34 -10.03 -1.52
CA THR A 153 -12.66 -8.75 -1.35
C THR A 153 -13.62 -7.59 -1.51
N LYS A 154 -13.30 -6.48 -0.84
CA LYS A 154 -13.98 -5.20 -1.04
C LYS A 154 -12.94 -4.10 -1.04
N ARG A 155 -13.17 -3.11 -1.91
CA ARG A 155 -12.37 -1.90 -2.03
C ARG A 155 -13.27 -0.68 -1.92
N VAL A 156 -12.83 0.32 -1.18
CA VAL A 156 -13.44 1.66 -1.11
C VAL A 156 -12.33 2.71 -1.29
N GLY A 157 -12.54 3.68 -2.17
CA GLY A 157 -11.50 4.63 -2.57
C GLY A 157 -10.52 4.08 -3.61
N GLY A 158 -9.35 4.71 -3.73
CA GLY A 158 -8.34 4.35 -4.73
C GLY A 158 -8.80 4.63 -6.17
N TRP A 159 -9.52 5.75 -6.37
CA TRP A 159 -9.98 6.22 -7.68
C TRP A 159 -9.13 7.36 -8.24
N GLY A 160 -8.06 7.73 -7.53
CA GLY A 160 -7.17 8.83 -7.88
C GLY A 160 -7.66 10.17 -7.34
N HIS A 161 -6.74 11.12 -7.28
CA HIS A 161 -6.89 12.44 -6.63
C HIS A 161 -8.05 13.32 -7.14
N ILE A 162 -8.56 13.10 -8.36
CA ILE A 162 -9.67 13.88 -8.93
C ILE A 162 -11.03 13.35 -8.46
N LEU A 163 -11.20 12.03 -8.43
CA LEU A 163 -12.49 11.36 -8.20
C LEU A 163 -12.57 10.69 -6.82
N GLY A 164 -11.50 10.69 -6.05
CA GLY A 164 -11.40 9.97 -4.79
C GLY A 164 -10.19 10.41 -3.97
N ASP A 165 -9.46 9.42 -3.43
CA ASP A 165 -8.34 9.61 -2.52
C ASP A 165 -8.64 10.50 -1.30
N VAL A 166 -9.90 10.52 -0.87
CA VAL A 166 -10.32 11.11 0.40
C VAL A 166 -9.60 10.41 1.54
N GLY A 167 -8.98 11.18 2.44
CA GLY A 167 -8.13 10.62 3.48
C GLY A 167 -6.63 10.70 3.18
N SER A 168 -6.26 11.01 1.94
CA SER A 168 -4.86 11.12 1.53
C SER A 168 -4.20 12.43 1.95
N ALA A 169 -2.87 12.45 1.89
CA ALA A 169 -2.08 13.67 2.03
C ALA A 169 -2.44 14.71 0.97
N TYR A 170 -2.72 14.29 -0.28
CA TYR A 170 -3.21 15.21 -1.31
C TYR A 170 -4.53 15.88 -0.89
N HIS A 171 -5.49 15.08 -0.40
CA HIS A 171 -6.78 15.59 0.07
C HIS A 171 -6.63 16.58 1.23
N ILE A 172 -5.80 16.25 2.22
CA ILE A 172 -5.51 17.13 3.38
C ILE A 172 -4.88 18.44 2.91
N ALA A 173 -3.86 18.37 2.06
CA ALA A 173 -3.17 19.54 1.53
C ALA A 173 -4.11 20.47 0.74
N VAL A 174 -4.88 19.92 -0.20
CA VAL A 174 -5.84 20.70 -0.99
C VAL A 174 -6.91 21.33 -0.10
N SER A 175 -7.39 20.61 0.92
CA SER A 175 -8.36 21.14 1.88
C SER A 175 -7.77 22.30 2.68
N GLY A 176 -6.51 22.19 3.11
CA GLY A 176 -5.79 23.28 3.78
C GLY A 176 -5.55 24.50 2.90
N LEU A 177 -5.13 24.30 1.65
CA LEU A 177 -4.94 25.37 0.67
C LEU A 177 -6.26 26.10 0.39
N ARG A 178 -7.35 25.37 0.19
CA ARG A 178 -8.70 25.95 -0.01
C ARG A 178 -9.17 26.72 1.23
N ALA A 179 -8.91 26.21 2.42
CA ALA A 179 -9.22 26.88 3.68
C ALA A 179 -8.44 28.20 3.82
N ALA A 180 -7.15 28.20 3.51
CA ALA A 180 -6.31 29.38 3.51
C ALA A 180 -6.77 30.42 2.47
N MET A 181 -7.16 30.00 1.26
CA MET A 181 -7.74 30.89 0.24
C MET A 181 -9.05 31.53 0.69
N LYS A 182 -9.96 30.75 1.29
CA LYS A 182 -11.20 31.30 1.84
C LYS A 182 -10.94 32.36 2.91
N ALA A 183 -9.98 32.10 3.82
CA ALA A 183 -9.59 33.06 4.84
C ALA A 183 -8.99 34.34 4.23
N TYR A 184 -8.16 34.20 3.18
CA TYR A 184 -7.61 35.34 2.44
C TYR A 184 -8.70 36.20 1.79
N ASP A 185 -9.74 35.58 1.21
CA ASP A 185 -10.89 36.29 0.62
C ASP A 185 -11.81 36.94 1.67
N GLY A 186 -11.54 36.75 2.97
CA GLY A 186 -12.42 37.18 4.07
C GLY A 186 -13.69 36.33 4.20
N CYS A 187 -13.76 35.20 3.51
CA CYS A 187 -14.86 34.24 3.65
C CYS A 187 -14.72 33.43 4.94
N ALA A 188 -15.84 33.18 5.61
CA ALA A 188 -15.86 32.21 6.71
C ALA A 188 -15.45 30.83 6.18
N VAL A 189 -14.43 30.23 6.79
CA VAL A 189 -13.92 28.91 6.37
C VAL A 189 -14.81 27.80 6.96
N THR A 190 -15.35 28.04 8.16
CA THR A 190 -16.36 27.27 8.90
C THR A 190 -17.27 28.25 9.66
N SER A 191 -17.79 27.90 10.85
CA SER A 191 -18.33 28.89 11.81
C SER A 191 -17.25 29.80 12.41
N LEU A 192 -15.97 29.63 12.01
CA LEU A 192 -14.82 30.37 12.50
C LEU A 192 -14.21 31.22 11.37
N THR A 193 -13.71 32.39 11.73
CA THR A 193 -13.21 33.42 10.80
C THR A 193 -11.69 33.51 10.71
N THR A 194 -10.94 32.78 11.54
CA THR A 194 -9.47 32.91 11.63
C THR A 194 -8.78 31.55 11.54
N THR A 195 -7.73 31.47 10.72
CA THR A 195 -6.83 30.31 10.64
C THR A 195 -5.40 30.78 10.39
N SER A 196 -4.44 30.06 10.98
CA SER A 196 -3.00 30.21 10.78
C SER A 196 -2.52 29.62 9.45
N LEU A 197 -3.37 28.87 8.73
CA LEU A 197 -2.96 28.21 7.47
C LEU A 197 -2.47 29.20 6.41
N GLN A 198 -3.09 30.37 6.28
CA GLN A 198 -2.65 31.41 5.36
C GLN A 198 -1.20 31.84 5.62
N GLU A 199 -0.89 32.19 6.87
CA GLU A 199 0.45 32.59 7.29
C GLU A 199 1.45 31.45 7.08
N ARG A 200 1.11 30.22 7.50
CA ARG A 200 2.00 29.07 7.39
C ARG A 200 2.38 28.74 5.95
N PHE A 201 1.42 28.78 5.01
CA PHE A 201 1.73 28.59 3.60
C PHE A 201 2.54 29.75 3.04
N THR A 202 2.23 31.00 3.43
CA THR A 202 3.02 32.19 3.06
C THR A 202 4.47 32.03 3.48
N THR A 203 4.72 31.64 4.74
CA THR A 203 6.07 31.38 5.26
C THR A 203 6.75 30.19 4.57
N HIS A 204 6.04 29.09 4.37
CA HIS A 204 6.60 27.89 3.73
C HIS A 204 7.13 28.18 2.32
N PHE A 205 6.41 29.00 1.56
CA PHE A 205 6.77 29.38 0.20
C PHE A 205 7.58 30.68 0.11
N ASN A 206 7.89 31.32 1.25
CA ASN A 206 8.55 32.62 1.31
C ASN A 206 7.87 33.68 0.43
N LEU A 207 6.55 33.75 0.49
CA LEU A 207 5.74 34.67 -0.31
C LEU A 207 5.66 36.05 0.36
N SER A 208 5.69 37.10 -0.44
CA SER A 208 5.43 38.48 0.03
C SER A 208 3.94 38.72 0.35
N SER A 209 3.05 37.95 -0.28
CA SER A 209 1.61 37.95 -0.04
C SER A 209 1.04 36.60 -0.46
N PHE A 210 -0.02 36.15 0.23
CA PHE A 210 -0.59 34.83 0.01
C PHE A 210 -1.21 34.65 -1.39
N ASN A 211 -1.68 35.72 -2.05
CA ASN A 211 -2.22 35.63 -3.41
C ASN A 211 -1.23 35.06 -4.44
N TYR A 212 0.08 35.18 -4.21
CA TYR A 212 1.11 34.59 -5.08
C TYR A 212 1.18 33.06 -5.00
N ILE A 213 0.41 32.42 -4.12
CA ILE A 213 0.35 30.95 -4.04
C ILE A 213 -0.16 30.32 -5.33
N THR A 214 -1.02 31.02 -6.09
CA THR A 214 -1.50 30.53 -7.39
C THR A 214 -0.37 30.37 -8.38
N ASP A 215 0.63 31.25 -8.33
CA ASP A 215 1.78 31.20 -9.22
C ASP A 215 2.62 29.97 -8.95
N ILE A 216 2.56 29.40 -7.75
CA ILE A 216 3.26 28.17 -7.39
C ILE A 216 2.40 26.96 -7.76
N ILE A 217 1.16 26.88 -7.25
CA ILE A 217 0.33 25.67 -7.35
C ILE A 217 -0.06 25.35 -8.80
N TYR A 218 -0.19 26.35 -9.65
CA TYR A 218 -0.55 26.16 -11.07
C TYR A 218 0.66 26.09 -12.02
N GLN A 219 1.89 26.14 -11.52
CA GLN A 219 3.08 26.01 -12.35
C GLN A 219 3.31 24.57 -12.85
N PRO A 220 3.89 24.40 -14.06
CA PRO A 220 4.37 23.11 -14.51
C PRO A 220 5.34 22.48 -13.49
N GLY A 221 5.10 21.21 -13.12
CA GLY A 221 5.89 20.49 -12.13
C GLY A 221 5.22 20.35 -10.75
N TRP A 222 4.16 21.12 -10.47
CA TRP A 222 3.33 20.95 -9.27
C TRP A 222 2.24 19.90 -9.48
N GLY A 223 2.60 18.63 -9.31
CA GLY A 223 1.72 17.49 -9.44
C GLY A 223 1.13 17.02 -8.10
N VAL A 224 0.54 15.82 -8.12
CA VAL A 224 -0.08 15.19 -6.94
C VAL A 224 0.93 15.00 -5.81
N LYS A 225 2.19 14.65 -6.13
CA LYS A 225 3.23 14.41 -5.12
C LYS A 225 3.63 15.71 -4.41
N GLU A 226 3.83 16.77 -5.17
CA GLU A 226 4.24 18.09 -4.68
C GLU A 226 3.14 18.69 -3.81
N ILE A 227 1.88 18.64 -4.26
CA ILE A 227 0.74 19.10 -3.45
C ILE A 227 0.59 18.25 -2.18
N ALA A 228 0.65 16.92 -2.28
CA ALA A 228 0.54 16.04 -1.11
C ALA A 228 1.63 16.29 -0.05
N SER A 229 2.81 16.77 -0.47
CA SER A 229 3.92 17.11 0.43
C SER A 229 3.60 18.27 1.39
N LEU A 230 2.54 19.03 1.12
CA LEU A 230 2.07 20.13 1.95
C LEU A 230 1.16 19.70 3.11
N ALA A 231 0.68 18.45 3.13
CA ALA A 231 -0.18 17.94 4.19
C ALA A 231 0.38 18.13 5.62
N PRO A 232 1.70 17.98 5.87
CA PRO A 232 2.29 18.23 7.19
C PRO A 232 2.09 19.66 7.72
N ILE A 233 1.88 20.65 6.84
CA ILE A 233 1.60 22.04 7.26
C ILE A 233 0.23 22.11 7.95
N VAL A 234 -0.77 21.43 7.36
CA VAL A 234 -2.13 21.37 7.90
C VAL A 234 -2.16 20.55 9.19
N ASP A 235 -1.51 19.38 9.18
CA ASP A 235 -1.42 18.50 10.34
C ASP A 235 -0.72 19.18 11.53
N ARG A 236 0.38 19.93 11.29
CA ARG A 236 1.03 20.72 12.33
C ARG A 236 0.13 21.84 12.86
N ALA A 237 -0.57 22.56 11.98
CA ALA A 237 -1.49 23.61 12.40
C ALA A 237 -2.59 23.04 13.31
N ALA A 238 -3.14 21.87 12.97
CA ALA A 238 -4.12 21.17 13.80
C ALA A 238 -3.54 20.77 15.16
N ALA A 239 -2.32 20.22 15.19
CA ALA A 239 -1.63 19.87 16.43
C ALA A 239 -1.34 21.09 17.34
N GLU A 240 -1.17 22.27 16.74
CA GLU A 240 -0.96 23.55 17.44
C GLU A 240 -2.28 24.27 17.81
N GLY A 241 -3.43 23.63 17.60
CA GLY A 241 -4.73 24.12 18.07
C GLY A 241 -5.55 24.92 17.05
N ASP A 242 -5.10 25.01 15.79
CA ASP A 242 -5.86 25.67 14.72
C ASP A 242 -7.17 24.92 14.44
N GLN A 243 -8.30 25.54 14.76
CA GLN A 243 -9.61 24.91 14.69
C GLN A 243 -10.05 24.54 13.26
N VAL A 244 -9.64 25.32 12.26
CA VAL A 244 -9.95 25.02 10.86
C VAL A 244 -9.15 23.80 10.42
N ALA A 245 -7.87 23.73 10.77
CA ALA A 245 -7.04 22.56 10.49
C ALA A 245 -7.53 21.32 11.25
N ILE A 246 -7.93 21.45 12.51
CA ILE A 246 -8.55 20.35 13.30
C ILE A 246 -9.78 19.80 12.57
N SER A 247 -10.71 20.67 12.14
CA SER A 247 -11.90 20.25 11.40
C SER A 247 -11.57 19.51 10.11
N ILE A 248 -10.54 19.93 9.36
CA ILE A 248 -10.08 19.22 8.15
C ILE A 248 -9.59 17.81 8.51
N ILE A 249 -8.82 17.66 9.60
CA ILE A 249 -8.31 16.38 10.05
C ILE A 249 -9.46 15.47 10.54
N GLU A 250 -10.38 15.99 11.33
CA GLU A 250 -11.55 15.25 11.82
C GLU A 250 -12.43 14.74 10.68
N ASP A 251 -12.73 15.59 9.69
CA ASP A 251 -13.49 15.21 8.50
C ASP A 251 -12.77 14.13 7.68
N THR A 252 -11.44 14.23 7.58
CA THR A 252 -10.58 13.25 6.91
C THR A 252 -10.65 11.90 7.64
N VAL A 253 -10.49 11.90 8.96
CA VAL A 253 -10.58 10.72 9.83
C VAL A 253 -11.95 10.05 9.72
N ASN A 254 -13.03 10.84 9.81
CA ASN A 254 -14.40 10.35 9.75
C ASN A 254 -14.70 9.68 8.41
N GLN A 255 -14.20 10.23 7.31
CA GLN A 255 -14.37 9.64 5.98
C GLN A 255 -13.60 8.32 5.84
N LEU A 256 -12.36 8.25 6.36
CA LEU A 256 -11.58 7.01 6.38
C LEU A 256 -12.26 5.93 7.24
N ALA A 257 -12.78 6.29 8.41
CA ALA A 257 -13.46 5.36 9.32
C ALA A 257 -14.74 4.79 8.68
N LYS A 258 -15.58 5.64 8.08
CA LYS A 258 -16.78 5.22 7.33
C LYS A 258 -16.44 4.33 6.13
N ALA A 259 -15.41 4.69 5.36
CA ALA A 259 -14.95 3.85 4.24
C ALA A 259 -14.50 2.46 4.72
N THR A 260 -13.85 2.41 5.89
CA THR A 260 -13.41 1.16 6.52
C THR A 260 -14.57 0.33 7.03
N GLN A 261 -15.57 0.95 7.66
CA GLN A 261 -16.81 0.29 8.05
C GLN A 261 -17.49 -0.38 6.85
N VAL A 262 -17.64 0.34 5.73
CA VAL A 262 -18.24 -0.22 4.49
C VAL A 262 -17.49 -1.47 4.02
N VAL A 263 -16.16 -1.47 4.08
CA VAL A 263 -15.35 -2.65 3.75
C VAL A 263 -15.64 -3.79 4.73
N ILE A 264 -15.65 -3.51 6.03
CA ILE A 264 -15.88 -4.52 7.07
C ILE A 264 -17.24 -5.19 6.87
N GLU A 265 -18.31 -4.40 6.80
CA GLU A 265 -19.69 -4.89 6.64
C GLU A 265 -19.92 -5.65 5.34
N SER A 266 -19.13 -5.35 4.29
CA SER A 266 -19.26 -6.01 2.99
C SER A 266 -18.64 -7.42 2.96
N VAL A 267 -17.60 -7.69 3.76
CA VAL A 267 -16.81 -8.93 3.63
C VAL A 267 -16.69 -9.75 4.91
N PHE A 268 -16.89 -9.17 6.08
CA PHE A 268 -16.79 -9.87 7.37
C PHE A 268 -18.16 -10.05 8.01
N SER A 269 -18.30 -11.12 8.78
CA SER A 269 -19.47 -11.31 9.65
C SER A 269 -19.38 -10.36 10.85
N PRO A 270 -20.50 -9.86 11.39
CA PRO A 270 -20.50 -8.91 12.52
C PRO A 270 -19.70 -9.35 13.74
N ASP A 271 -19.71 -10.66 14.03
CA ASP A 271 -19.02 -11.25 15.19
C ASP A 271 -17.53 -11.54 14.96
N SER A 272 -17.02 -11.31 13.74
CA SER A 272 -15.62 -11.58 13.41
C SER A 272 -14.70 -10.49 13.94
N VAL A 273 -13.69 -10.88 14.71
CA VAL A 273 -12.59 -9.96 15.05
C VAL A 273 -11.78 -9.67 13.79
N CYS A 274 -11.70 -8.39 13.42
CA CYS A 274 -11.02 -7.93 12.21
C CYS A 274 -9.80 -7.06 12.55
N GLU A 275 -8.62 -7.43 12.07
CA GLU A 275 -7.45 -6.57 12.16
C GLU A 275 -7.45 -5.58 10.99
N VAL A 276 -7.32 -4.30 11.31
CA VAL A 276 -7.23 -3.20 10.35
C VAL A 276 -5.83 -2.61 10.44
N VAL A 277 -5.01 -2.84 9.42
CA VAL A 277 -3.65 -2.29 9.37
C VAL A 277 -3.63 -0.92 8.70
N THR A 278 -3.02 0.06 9.34
CA THR A 278 -2.84 1.42 8.81
C THR A 278 -1.47 1.58 8.17
N THR A 279 -1.40 1.91 6.88
CA THR A 279 -0.13 2.12 6.15
C THR A 279 -0.12 3.42 5.34
N GLY A 280 1.03 4.05 5.21
CA GLY A 280 1.22 5.34 4.54
C GLY A 280 1.55 6.49 5.50
N SER A 281 2.10 7.58 4.95
CA SER A 281 2.69 8.67 5.73
C SER A 281 1.69 9.47 6.56
N VAL A 282 0.41 9.53 6.16
CA VAL A 282 -0.62 10.32 6.86
C VAL A 282 -0.83 9.84 8.30
N TRP A 283 -0.71 8.52 8.53
CA TRP A 283 -0.92 7.94 9.86
C TRP A 283 0.12 8.38 10.90
N HIS A 284 1.26 8.91 10.45
CA HIS A 284 2.34 9.41 11.31
C HIS A 284 2.21 10.90 11.64
N GLY A 285 1.06 11.53 11.33
CA GLY A 285 0.80 12.94 11.61
C GLY A 285 0.85 13.30 13.10
N LEU A 286 1.25 14.54 13.38
CA LEU A 286 1.37 15.15 14.70
C LEU A 286 0.01 15.35 15.37
N SER A 287 -1.07 15.52 14.60
CA SER A 287 -2.43 15.70 15.11
C SER A 287 -3.09 14.42 15.62
N SER A 288 -2.33 13.32 15.80
CA SER A 288 -2.84 12.03 16.28
C SER A 288 -3.92 11.41 15.37
N ILE A 289 -3.79 11.59 14.05
CA ILE A 289 -4.75 11.13 13.02
C ILE A 289 -5.10 9.65 13.21
N ARG A 290 -4.10 8.79 13.46
CA ARG A 290 -4.33 7.35 13.63
C ARG A 290 -5.16 7.04 14.88
N GLN A 291 -4.88 7.70 16.01
CA GLN A 291 -5.62 7.48 17.26
C GLN A 291 -7.07 7.95 17.13
N GLN A 292 -7.30 9.08 16.44
CA GLN A 292 -8.65 9.55 16.13
C GLN A 292 -9.38 8.56 15.22
N PHE A 293 -8.72 8.03 14.19
CA PHE A 293 -9.27 6.99 13.31
C PHE A 293 -9.60 5.70 14.06
N GLU A 294 -8.71 5.24 14.94
CA GLU A 294 -8.94 4.07 15.78
C GLU A 294 -10.16 4.26 16.68
N SER A 295 -10.26 5.41 17.34
CA SER A 295 -11.40 5.75 18.21
C SER A 295 -12.72 5.81 17.42
N SER A 296 -12.71 6.50 16.28
CA SER A 296 -13.88 6.62 15.40
C SER A 296 -14.31 5.26 14.84
N LEU A 297 -13.36 4.42 14.43
CA LEU A 297 -13.66 3.12 13.86
C LEU A 297 -14.17 2.12 14.90
N VAL A 298 -13.64 2.11 16.13
CA VAL A 298 -14.13 1.24 17.21
C VAL A 298 -15.57 1.58 17.58
N MET A 299 -15.96 2.87 17.51
CA MET A 299 -17.35 3.28 17.72
C MET A 299 -18.30 2.77 16.62
N LEU A 300 -17.83 2.69 15.37
CA LEU A 300 -18.62 2.20 14.23
C LEU A 300 -18.63 0.67 14.16
N SER A 301 -17.52 0.03 14.49
CA SER A 301 -17.28 -1.41 14.36
C SER A 301 -16.54 -1.94 15.59
N PRO A 302 -17.25 -2.35 16.67
CA PRO A 302 -16.63 -2.68 17.96
C PRO A 302 -15.62 -3.85 17.93
N ASN A 303 -15.73 -4.76 16.95
CA ASN A 303 -14.89 -5.96 16.83
C ASN A 303 -13.63 -5.75 15.99
N VAL A 304 -13.14 -4.51 15.88
CA VAL A 304 -11.93 -4.18 15.12
C VAL A 304 -10.72 -4.01 16.04
N LYS A 305 -9.55 -4.35 15.51
CA LYS A 305 -8.26 -4.00 16.11
C LYS A 305 -7.42 -3.23 15.11
N VAL A 306 -7.20 -1.95 15.37
CA VAL A 306 -6.35 -1.12 14.50
C VAL A 306 -4.89 -1.34 14.87
N ILE A 307 -4.06 -1.69 13.89
CA ILE A 307 -2.65 -2.05 14.12
C ILE A 307 -1.72 -1.29 13.19
N TRP A 308 -0.48 -1.10 13.64
CA TRP A 308 0.63 -0.78 12.74
C TRP A 308 1.04 -2.02 11.96
N PRO A 309 1.61 -1.87 10.74
CA PRO A 309 2.05 -3.00 9.96
C PRO A 309 3.19 -3.73 10.68
N ARG A 310 3.09 -5.05 10.79
CA ARG A 310 4.14 -5.90 11.36
C ARG A 310 5.34 -5.98 10.43
N ASP A 311 5.08 -6.07 9.14
CA ASP A 311 6.09 -6.19 8.10
C ASP A 311 5.75 -5.35 6.86
N GLN A 312 6.76 -5.16 6.02
CA GLN A 312 6.65 -4.44 4.74
C GLN A 312 5.84 -5.22 3.69
N PRO A 313 5.25 -4.55 2.68
CA PRO A 313 4.42 -5.22 1.68
C PRO A 313 5.16 -6.29 0.86
N ALA A 314 6.45 -6.09 0.53
CA ALA A 314 7.24 -7.12 -0.17
C ALA A 314 7.31 -8.44 0.61
N TYR A 315 7.35 -8.38 1.95
CA TYR A 315 7.27 -9.57 2.80
C TYR A 315 5.88 -10.22 2.73
N GLY A 316 4.82 -9.41 2.73
CA GLY A 316 3.45 -9.88 2.49
C GLY A 316 3.29 -10.59 1.14
N ALA A 317 3.94 -10.09 0.09
CA ALA A 317 4.02 -10.79 -1.20
C ALA A 317 4.71 -12.16 -1.05
N GLY A 318 5.83 -12.23 -0.34
CA GLY A 318 6.51 -13.49 -0.04
C GLY A 318 5.59 -14.48 0.69
N LEU A 319 4.84 -14.03 1.70
CA LEU A 319 3.86 -14.85 2.42
C LEU A 319 2.75 -15.38 1.50
N LEU A 320 2.25 -14.56 0.57
CA LEU A 320 1.29 -15.01 -0.44
C LEU A 320 1.87 -16.11 -1.33
N GLY A 321 3.12 -15.96 -1.76
CA GLY A 321 3.85 -16.98 -2.51
C GLY A 321 3.97 -18.28 -1.71
N LEU A 322 4.37 -18.22 -0.44
CA LEU A 322 4.48 -19.39 0.44
C LEU A 322 3.15 -20.15 0.59
N LEU A 323 2.03 -19.43 0.69
CA LEU A 323 0.71 -20.05 0.81
C LEU A 323 0.34 -20.91 -0.40
N THR A 324 0.89 -20.63 -1.59
CA THR A 324 0.66 -21.47 -2.79
C THR A 324 1.31 -22.84 -2.64
N LEU A 325 2.47 -22.92 -1.98
CA LEU A 325 3.18 -24.17 -1.71
C LEU A 325 2.43 -25.05 -0.69
N GLY A 326 1.85 -24.44 0.35
CA GLY A 326 1.08 -25.18 1.37
C GLY A 326 -0.23 -25.79 0.85
N LYS A 327 -0.91 -25.13 -0.11
CA LYS A 327 -2.12 -25.68 -0.76
C LYS A 327 -1.83 -27.00 -1.48
N ARG A 328 -0.64 -27.14 -2.07
CA ARG A 328 -0.19 -28.36 -2.74
C ARG A 328 -0.04 -29.52 -1.76
N GLN A 329 0.56 -29.31 -0.60
CA GLN A 329 0.74 -30.37 0.40
C GLN A 329 -0.60 -30.91 0.89
N LYS A 330 -1.59 -30.04 1.16
CA LYS A 330 -2.96 -30.46 1.52
C LYS A 330 -3.68 -31.19 0.38
N ALA A 331 -3.54 -30.73 -0.87
CA ALA A 331 -4.17 -31.38 -2.01
C ALA A 331 -3.58 -32.78 -2.33
N ILE A 332 -2.28 -32.99 -2.07
CA ILE A 332 -1.63 -34.30 -2.23
C ILE A 332 -2.04 -35.24 -1.09
N GLY A 333 -2.07 -34.75 0.16
CA GLY A 333 -2.54 -35.53 1.32
C GLY A 333 -3.96 -36.05 1.14
N ASN A 334 -4.90 -35.16 0.76
CA ASN A 334 -6.29 -35.54 0.54
C ASN A 334 -6.47 -36.55 -0.62
N ARG A 335 -5.60 -36.52 -1.64
CA ARG A 335 -5.64 -37.50 -2.76
C ARG A 335 -5.05 -38.86 -2.37
N GLN A 336 -4.12 -38.91 -1.43
CA GLN A 336 -3.57 -40.17 -0.91
C GLN A 336 -4.55 -40.84 0.07
N GLU A 337 -5.20 -40.09 0.95
CA GLU A 337 -6.29 -40.60 1.82
C GLU A 337 -7.48 -41.13 1.02
N ALA A 338 -7.90 -40.42 -0.03
CA ALA A 338 -8.98 -40.87 -0.90
C ALA A 338 -8.65 -42.14 -1.73
N ARG A 339 -7.36 -42.47 -1.90
CA ARG A 339 -6.90 -43.71 -2.53
C ARG A 339 -6.71 -44.84 -1.51
N GLY A 340 -6.34 -44.52 -0.26
CA GLY A 340 -6.24 -45.49 0.84
C GLY A 340 -7.61 -46.04 1.27
N ASN A 341 -8.67 -45.22 1.24
CA ASN A 341 -10.03 -45.67 1.57
C ASN A 341 -10.77 -46.39 0.43
N ARG A 342 -10.08 -46.73 -0.66
CA ARG A 342 -10.61 -47.53 -1.79
C ARG A 342 -9.90 -48.88 -1.95
N GLN A 343 -9.09 -49.28 -0.98
CA GLN A 343 -8.53 -50.63 -0.85
C GLN A 343 -9.17 -51.32 0.34
#